data_AF-A0A4Y7Q0A7-F1
#
_entry.id   AF-A0A4Y7Q0A7-F1
#
_cell.length_a   1.000
_cell.length_b   1.000
_cell.length_c   1.000
_cell.angle_alpha   90.00
_cell.angle_beta   90.00
_cell.angle_gamma   90.00
#
_symmetry.space_group_name_H-M   'P 1'
#
loop_
_entity.id
_entity.type
_entity.pdbx_description
1 polymer ?
#
loop_
_entity_poly.entity_id
_entity_poly.type
_entity_poly.pdbx_seq_one_letter_code
_entity_poly.pdbx_strand_id
1 'polypeptide(L)'
;MSIEPGAYLIQNVKHRNFAAQSTENKVEGYADTGMYPSSVPQNVRLNLRKLWSISRLDNDKYTIRNIETNDYAAVRNFSVIEENIITTEFMQPWDVKETGFKGRYVIYSTAASIDLYWGLTDDISARQTQYPSNQWELQKVDLWPVVGELRKKLADLRLNKVMLGGVHMKFGDVHPNLGDGHPNLGDGQSDLRDVHKKLWEEYKMLQDDYMKLSDDYAKLWDERATLRSTVARLNARHLQAEAELKEYYESKQMYNIIIHFHLVTVGRNSHVIMVLADFLNRAESDEKDEVNVEEMERESSDDISRDELELIEKFGTVVTNGVQQL
;
A
#
# COMPACT_ATOMS: atom_id res chain seq x y z
N MET A 1 -9.10 79.63 -3.69
CA MET A 1 -8.59 79.69 -2.31
C MET A 1 -7.93 78.36 -1.97
N SER A 2 -6.90 78.34 -1.13
CA SER A 2 -6.27 77.11 -0.63
C SER A 2 -7.10 76.50 0.49
N ILE A 3 -7.21 75.17 0.54
CA ILE A 3 -7.87 74.47 1.64
C ILE A 3 -6.90 74.35 2.81
N GLU A 4 -7.40 74.57 4.03
CA GLU A 4 -6.59 74.36 5.23
C GLU A 4 -6.33 72.86 5.46
N PRO A 5 -5.12 72.45 5.85
CA PRO A 5 -4.89 71.08 6.27
C PRO A 5 -5.74 70.68 7.47
N GLY A 6 -6.19 69.42 7.51
CA GLY A 6 -7.02 68.91 8.60
C GLY A 6 -7.79 67.64 8.27
N ALA A 7 -8.70 67.26 9.17
CA ALA A 7 -9.63 66.15 8.96
C ALA A 7 -10.92 66.66 8.32
N TYR A 8 -11.39 65.95 7.28
CA TYR A 8 -12.54 66.34 6.48
C TYR A 8 -13.47 65.16 6.21
N LEU A 9 -14.77 65.46 6.15
CA LEU A 9 -15.75 64.68 5.42
C LEU A 9 -15.82 65.23 3.99
N ILE A 10 -15.79 64.34 3.01
CA ILE A 10 -15.87 64.69 1.59
C ILE A 10 -17.24 64.22 1.09
N GLN A 11 -18.19 65.13 0.91
CA GLN A 11 -19.56 64.81 0.51
C GLN A 11 -19.80 65.18 -0.95
N ASN A 12 -20.40 64.29 -1.73
CA ASN A 12 -20.79 64.62 -3.09
C ASN A 12 -21.97 65.59 -3.10
N VAL A 13 -21.88 66.65 -3.90
CA VAL A 13 -22.93 67.68 -3.98
C VAL A 13 -24.22 67.14 -4.58
N LYS A 14 -24.12 66.30 -5.63
CA LYS A 14 -25.28 65.79 -6.37
C LYS A 14 -25.91 64.60 -5.66
N HIS A 15 -25.09 63.64 -5.22
CA HIS A 15 -25.56 62.35 -4.70
C HIS A 15 -25.69 62.32 -3.16
N ARG A 16 -25.17 63.34 -2.46
CA ARG A 16 -25.20 63.45 -0.99
C ARG A 16 -24.57 62.28 -0.21
N ASN A 17 -23.86 61.39 -0.89
CA ASN A 17 -23.02 60.35 -0.28
C ASN A 17 -21.66 60.92 0.13
N PHE A 18 -21.00 60.22 1.05
CA PHE A 18 -19.66 60.57 1.53
C PHE A 18 -18.62 59.66 0.88
N ALA A 19 -17.47 60.22 0.51
CA ALA A 19 -16.33 59.39 0.14
C ALA A 19 -15.87 58.59 1.36
N ALA A 20 -15.81 57.26 1.24
CA ALA A 20 -15.34 56.38 2.28
C ALA A 20 -14.38 55.33 1.71
N GLN A 21 -13.46 54.82 2.53
CA GLN A 21 -12.66 53.66 2.16
C GLN A 21 -13.44 52.37 2.42
N SER A 22 -13.57 51.53 1.40
CA SER A 22 -14.20 50.22 1.49
C SER A 22 -13.24 49.18 2.10
N THR A 23 -13.75 47.99 2.42
CA THR A 23 -12.91 46.85 2.84
C THR A 23 -11.98 46.34 1.74
N GLU A 24 -12.24 46.70 0.48
CA GLU A 24 -11.50 46.23 -0.70
C GLU A 24 -10.43 47.23 -1.16
N ASN A 25 -10.03 48.17 -0.30
CA ASN A 25 -9.06 49.22 -0.62
C ASN A 25 -9.48 50.09 -1.82
N LYS A 26 -10.77 50.44 -1.87
CA LYS A 26 -11.34 51.37 -2.86
C LYS A 26 -11.98 52.56 -2.16
N VAL A 27 -12.08 53.67 -2.86
CA VAL A 27 -12.87 54.82 -2.43
C VAL A 27 -14.26 54.68 -3.03
N GLU A 28 -15.28 54.65 -2.17
CA GLU A 28 -16.67 54.41 -2.56
C GLU A 28 -17.60 55.50 -2.04
N GLY A 29 -18.78 55.59 -2.65
CA GLY A 29 -19.83 56.52 -2.24
C GLY A 29 -20.68 55.94 -1.11
N TYR A 30 -20.39 56.26 0.14
CA TYR A 30 -21.17 55.80 1.28
C TYR A 30 -22.43 56.65 1.50
N ALA A 31 -23.60 56.06 1.33
CA ALA A 31 -24.87 56.68 1.71
C ALA A 31 -25.03 56.63 3.23
N ASP A 32 -25.15 57.80 3.87
CA ASP A 32 -25.49 57.88 5.29
C ASP A 32 -26.98 57.55 5.45
N THR A 33 -27.30 56.26 5.45
CA THR A 33 -28.63 55.77 5.80
C THR A 33 -28.79 56.08 7.28
N GLY A 34 -29.55 57.14 7.58
CA GLY A 34 -29.78 57.70 8.92
C GLY A 34 -30.48 56.72 9.87
N MET A 35 -29.84 55.59 10.16
CA MET A 35 -30.34 54.51 10.99
C MET A 35 -30.12 54.77 12.48
N TYR A 36 -29.68 55.98 12.84
CA TYR A 36 -29.50 56.39 14.22
C TYR A 36 -30.51 57.50 14.55
N PRO A 37 -31.36 57.30 15.57
CA PRO A 37 -32.33 58.31 15.99
C PRO A 37 -31.60 59.60 16.38
N SER A 38 -32.18 60.75 16.03
CA SER A 38 -31.65 62.10 16.22
C SER A 38 -31.31 62.48 17.68
N SER A 39 -31.56 61.59 18.64
CA SER A 39 -31.25 61.69 20.06
C SER A 39 -29.84 61.20 20.42
N VAL A 40 -29.10 60.60 19.47
CA VAL A 40 -27.74 60.12 19.70
C VAL A 40 -26.77 61.25 19.34
N PRO A 41 -25.96 61.77 20.29
CA PRO A 41 -25.07 62.87 19.98
C PRO A 41 -24.05 62.43 18.91
N GLN A 42 -23.72 63.34 17.99
CA GLN A 42 -22.99 63.08 16.74
C GLN A 42 -21.57 62.50 16.97
N ASN A 43 -21.08 62.57 18.22
CA ASN A 43 -19.87 61.96 18.73
C ASN A 43 -19.97 60.45 18.99
N VAL A 44 -21.15 59.81 18.85
CA VAL A 44 -21.36 58.42 19.28
C VAL A 44 -20.98 57.36 18.25
N ARG A 45 -20.60 57.70 17.01
CA ARG A 45 -19.77 56.82 16.16
C ARG A 45 -19.35 57.57 14.90
N LEU A 46 -18.25 58.32 14.98
CA LEU A 46 -17.58 58.77 13.76
C LEU A 46 -17.11 57.53 13.00
N ASN A 47 -17.63 57.33 11.81
CA ASN A 47 -17.11 56.30 10.93
C ASN A 47 -15.77 56.79 10.38
N LEU A 48 -14.67 56.32 10.97
CA LEU A 48 -13.30 56.71 10.60
C LEU A 48 -12.99 56.45 9.12
N ARG A 49 -13.70 55.52 8.46
CA ARG A 49 -13.56 55.26 7.01
C ARG A 49 -14.05 56.40 6.14
N LYS A 50 -14.96 57.24 6.64
CA LYS A 50 -15.45 58.43 5.92
C LYS A 50 -14.54 59.65 6.11
N LEU A 51 -13.64 59.58 7.09
CA LEU A 51 -12.80 60.71 7.47
C LEU A 51 -11.47 60.66 6.73
N TRP A 52 -11.14 61.79 6.12
CA TRP A 52 -9.93 61.95 5.33
C TRP A 52 -9.09 63.08 5.91
N SER A 53 -7.82 62.81 6.13
CA SER A 53 -6.80 63.81 6.39
C SER A 53 -6.38 64.42 5.06
N ILE A 54 -6.67 65.70 4.86
CA ILE A 54 -6.20 66.48 3.72
C ILE A 54 -4.97 67.27 4.16
N SER A 55 -3.85 67.07 3.48
CA SER A 55 -2.58 67.76 3.80
C SER A 55 -2.02 68.42 2.56
N ARG A 56 -1.55 69.67 2.68
CA ARG A 56 -0.90 70.39 1.59
C ARG A 56 0.55 69.93 1.45
N LEU A 57 1.00 69.78 0.21
CA LEU A 57 2.37 69.46 -0.18
C LEU A 57 3.10 70.72 -0.65
N ASP A 58 4.43 70.65 -0.71
CA ASP A 58 5.29 71.78 -1.12
C ASP A 58 5.05 72.23 -2.57
N ASN A 59 4.50 71.36 -3.41
CA ASN A 59 4.16 71.64 -4.81
C ASN A 59 2.74 72.18 -5.01
N ASP A 60 2.13 72.73 -3.95
CA ASP A 60 0.76 73.25 -3.92
C ASP A 60 -0.36 72.23 -4.18
N LYS A 61 -0.02 70.93 -4.26
CA LYS A 61 -0.99 69.84 -4.32
C LYS A 61 -1.34 69.35 -2.92
N TYR A 62 -2.29 68.42 -2.85
CA TYR A 62 -2.77 67.85 -1.60
C TYR A 62 -2.64 66.34 -1.59
N THR A 63 -2.48 65.78 -0.40
CA THR A 63 -2.71 64.36 -0.16
C THR A 63 -4.06 64.18 0.51
N ILE A 64 -4.71 63.07 0.20
CA ILE A 64 -6.00 62.69 0.78
C ILE A 64 -5.79 61.30 1.37
N ARG A 65 -5.72 61.22 2.71
CA ARG A 65 -5.38 59.99 3.44
C ARG A 65 -6.50 59.58 4.38
N ASN A 66 -6.93 58.34 4.33
CA ASN A 66 -7.97 57.83 5.23
C ASN A 66 -7.46 57.77 6.68
N ILE A 67 -8.27 58.22 7.63
CA ILE A 67 -7.87 58.27 9.03
C ILE A 67 -7.85 56.88 9.69
N GLU A 68 -8.72 55.96 9.26
CA GLU A 68 -8.79 54.63 9.88
C GLU A 68 -7.60 53.73 9.50
N THR A 69 -7.30 53.68 8.21
CA THR A 69 -6.37 52.72 7.60
C THR A 69 -4.97 53.32 7.41
N ASN A 70 -4.87 54.66 7.41
CA ASN A 70 -3.67 55.41 7.05
C ASN A 70 -3.25 55.28 5.57
N ASP A 71 -4.16 54.82 4.70
CA ASP A 71 -3.93 54.71 3.26
C ASP A 71 -4.29 56.00 2.51
N TYR A 72 -3.56 56.29 1.45
CA TYR A 72 -3.80 57.41 0.54
C TYR A 72 -4.75 57.04 -0.59
N ALA A 73 -5.66 57.95 -0.93
CA ALA A 73 -6.45 57.84 -2.14
C ALA A 73 -5.55 58.00 -3.36
N ALA A 74 -5.71 57.11 -4.33
CA ALA A 74 -4.83 56.97 -5.49
C ALA A 74 -5.56 56.41 -6.72
N VAL A 75 -4.91 56.49 -7.87
CA VAL A 75 -5.30 55.84 -9.13
C VAL A 75 -4.13 54.95 -9.55
N ARG A 76 -4.39 53.82 -10.22
CA ARG A 76 -3.30 52.93 -10.64
C ARG A 76 -2.47 53.59 -11.74
N ASN A 77 -1.22 53.16 -11.88
CA ASN A 77 -0.35 53.62 -12.96
C ASN A 77 -1.00 53.34 -14.32
N PHE A 78 -1.00 54.34 -15.21
CA PHE A 78 -1.74 54.41 -16.49
C PHE A 78 -3.24 54.72 -16.34
N SER A 79 -3.53 55.96 -15.96
CA SER A 79 -4.88 56.45 -15.66
C SER A 79 -5.84 56.27 -16.85
N VAL A 80 -6.86 55.42 -16.68
CA VAL A 80 -7.96 55.22 -17.64
C VAL A 80 -9.21 55.94 -17.14
N ILE A 81 -10.00 56.49 -18.06
CA ILE A 81 -11.31 57.07 -17.74
C ILE A 81 -12.20 55.98 -17.13
N GLU A 82 -12.99 56.33 -16.12
CA GLU A 82 -13.88 55.45 -15.35
C GLU A 82 -13.17 54.42 -14.44
N GLU A 83 -11.87 54.57 -14.21
CA GLU A 83 -11.17 53.75 -13.23
C GLU A 83 -11.55 54.15 -11.79
N ASN A 84 -11.82 53.15 -10.95
CA ASN A 84 -12.10 53.36 -9.54
C ASN A 84 -10.89 53.94 -8.80
N ILE A 85 -11.17 54.88 -7.92
CA ILE A 85 -10.14 55.41 -7.02
C ILE A 85 -9.86 54.33 -5.97
N ILE A 86 -8.58 53.97 -5.84
CA ILE A 86 -8.10 52.97 -4.89
C ILE A 86 -7.49 53.64 -3.67
N THR A 87 -7.23 52.86 -2.62
CA THR A 87 -6.43 53.29 -1.48
C THR A 87 -5.15 52.47 -1.39
N THR A 88 -4.03 53.12 -1.09
CA THR A 88 -2.71 52.51 -1.06
C THR A 88 -1.81 53.18 -0.04
N GLU A 89 -0.77 52.50 0.42
CA GLU A 89 0.25 53.07 1.32
C GLU A 89 1.07 54.18 0.64
N PHE A 90 1.10 54.21 -0.69
CA PHE A 90 1.86 55.17 -1.47
C PHE A 90 1.14 56.51 -1.64
N MET A 91 1.82 57.58 -1.29
CA MET A 91 1.31 58.94 -1.42
C MET A 91 1.11 59.32 -2.90
N GLN A 92 -0.09 59.81 -3.24
CA GLN A 92 -0.38 60.40 -4.54
C GLN A 92 -0.85 61.86 -4.38
N PRO A 93 -0.28 62.82 -5.16
CA PRO A 93 -0.69 64.20 -5.11
C PRO A 93 -1.96 64.46 -5.93
N TRP A 94 -2.86 65.28 -5.36
CA TRP A 94 -4.14 65.67 -5.93
C TRP A 94 -4.26 67.19 -6.00
N ASP A 95 -4.83 67.68 -7.09
CA ASP A 95 -5.25 69.07 -7.21
C ASP A 95 -6.66 69.19 -6.63
N VAL A 96 -6.83 70.10 -5.66
CA VAL A 96 -8.13 70.37 -5.03
C VAL A 96 -8.46 71.85 -5.21
N LYS A 97 -9.48 72.12 -6.02
CA LYS A 97 -9.79 73.48 -6.47
C LYS A 97 -11.24 73.82 -6.20
N GLU A 98 -11.47 74.99 -5.60
CA GLU A 98 -12.81 75.55 -5.43
C GLU A 98 -13.40 75.93 -6.80
N THR A 99 -14.65 75.59 -7.00
CA THR A 99 -15.40 75.91 -8.23
C THR A 99 -15.90 77.36 -8.20
N GLY A 100 -16.64 77.78 -9.23
CA GLY A 100 -17.34 79.07 -9.21
C GLY A 100 -18.41 79.19 -8.11
N PHE A 101 -18.77 78.09 -7.45
CA PHE A 101 -19.65 78.05 -6.29
C PHE A 101 -18.83 77.92 -5.01
N LYS A 102 -18.92 78.92 -4.14
CA LYS A 102 -18.22 78.94 -2.85
C LYS A 102 -18.52 77.69 -2.02
N GLY A 103 -17.46 77.06 -1.50
CA GLY A 103 -17.56 75.83 -0.68
C GLY A 103 -17.75 74.53 -1.46
N ARG A 104 -17.73 74.58 -2.80
CA ARG A 104 -17.74 73.37 -3.66
C ARG A 104 -16.42 73.22 -4.37
N TYR A 105 -15.88 72.01 -4.33
CA TYR A 105 -14.54 71.70 -4.81
C TYR A 105 -14.57 70.61 -5.86
N VAL A 106 -13.58 70.64 -6.75
CA VAL A 106 -13.21 69.50 -7.60
C VAL A 106 -11.88 68.93 -7.11
N ILE A 107 -11.78 67.60 -7.10
CA ILE A 107 -10.56 66.86 -6.80
C ILE A 107 -10.14 66.18 -8.09
N TYR A 108 -8.91 66.41 -8.56
CA TYR A 108 -8.44 65.84 -9.81
C TYR A 108 -6.93 65.59 -9.82
N SER A 109 -6.49 64.73 -10.72
CA SER A 109 -5.07 64.44 -10.95
C SER A 109 -4.65 64.94 -12.33
N THR A 110 -3.49 65.60 -12.38
CA THR A 110 -2.79 65.97 -13.63
C THR A 110 -1.71 64.95 -14.01
N ALA A 111 -1.72 63.75 -13.41
CA ALA A 111 -0.68 62.74 -13.64
C ALA A 111 -0.81 62.07 -15.03
N ALA A 112 -1.96 62.22 -15.69
CA ALA A 112 -2.19 61.80 -17.07
C ALA A 112 -2.12 62.99 -18.03
N SER A 113 -2.08 62.73 -19.34
CA SER A 113 -2.22 63.75 -20.40
C SER A 113 -3.60 64.43 -20.43
N ILE A 114 -4.51 64.01 -19.54
CA ILE A 114 -5.85 64.53 -19.35
C ILE A 114 -6.10 64.76 -17.86
N ASP A 115 -6.87 65.79 -17.53
CA ASP A 115 -7.32 66.02 -16.15
C ASP A 115 -8.37 64.99 -15.77
N LEU A 116 -8.10 64.23 -14.72
CA LEU A 116 -8.99 63.18 -14.22
C LEU A 116 -9.59 63.56 -12.87
N TYR A 117 -10.87 63.87 -12.88
CA TYR A 117 -11.70 64.31 -11.76
C TYR A 117 -12.30 63.13 -11.00
N TRP A 118 -12.40 63.25 -9.67
CA TRP A 118 -13.23 62.37 -8.84
C TRP A 118 -14.70 62.58 -9.21
N GLY A 119 -15.38 61.51 -9.64
CA GLY A 119 -16.80 61.53 -10.02
C GLY A 119 -17.53 60.24 -9.68
N LEU A 120 -18.86 60.26 -9.70
CA LEU A 120 -19.73 59.12 -9.36
C LEU A 120 -20.54 58.63 -10.57
N THR A 121 -20.48 57.33 -10.87
CA THR A 121 -21.40 56.59 -11.77
C THR A 121 -22.25 55.68 -10.91
N ASP A 122 -21.57 54.70 -10.29
CA ASP A 122 -22.06 53.76 -9.28
C ASP A 122 -21.13 53.78 -8.05
N ASP A 123 -19.82 53.88 -8.28
CA ASP A 123 -18.74 54.13 -7.30
C ASP A 123 -17.92 55.40 -7.63
N ILE A 124 -16.93 55.77 -6.80
CA ILE A 124 -16.05 56.93 -7.03
C ILE A 124 -14.93 56.55 -8.01
N SER A 125 -14.92 57.20 -9.17
CA SER A 125 -14.03 56.90 -10.30
C SER A 125 -13.44 58.17 -10.93
N ALA A 126 -12.35 58.02 -11.69
CA ALA A 126 -11.65 59.07 -12.42
C ALA A 126 -12.39 59.47 -13.73
N ARG A 127 -12.57 60.77 -14.01
CA ARG A 127 -13.36 61.26 -15.17
C ARG A 127 -12.76 62.47 -15.87
N GLN A 128 -13.05 62.63 -17.16
CA GLN A 128 -12.44 63.69 -17.99
C GLN A 128 -13.15 65.06 -17.93
N THR A 129 -14.40 65.13 -17.45
CA THR A 129 -15.27 66.32 -17.62
C THR A 129 -15.74 66.89 -16.28
N GLN A 130 -15.87 68.21 -16.19
CA GLN A 130 -16.36 68.89 -14.99
C GLN A 130 -17.90 68.89 -14.92
N TYR A 131 -18.49 67.72 -14.67
CA TYR A 131 -19.93 67.60 -14.46
C TYR A 131 -20.33 67.96 -13.01
N PRO A 132 -21.60 68.36 -12.75
CA PRO A 132 -22.10 68.59 -11.40
C PRO A 132 -21.94 67.40 -10.44
N SER A 133 -21.86 66.17 -10.97
CA SER A 133 -21.57 64.94 -10.21
C SER A 133 -20.14 64.88 -9.65
N ASN A 134 -19.25 65.75 -10.10
CA ASN A 134 -17.82 65.75 -9.76
C ASN A 134 -17.47 66.89 -8.79
N GLN A 135 -18.49 67.50 -8.17
CA GLN A 135 -18.33 68.54 -7.15
C GLN A 135 -18.52 67.96 -5.75
N TRP A 136 -17.66 68.40 -4.84
CA TRP A 136 -17.55 67.90 -3.49
C TRP A 136 -17.62 69.04 -2.48
N GLU A 137 -18.39 68.86 -1.42
CA GLU A 137 -18.39 69.71 -0.24
C GLU A 137 -17.40 69.13 0.77
N LEU A 138 -16.47 69.96 1.24
CA LEU A 138 -15.44 69.58 2.22
C LEU A 138 -15.80 70.14 3.59
N GLN A 139 -16.26 69.29 4.50
CA GLN A 139 -16.63 69.69 5.85
C GLN A 139 -15.48 69.36 6.82
N LYS A 140 -14.86 70.38 7.38
CA LYS A 140 -13.79 70.22 8.39
C LYS A 140 -14.39 69.63 9.66
N VAL A 141 -13.72 68.63 10.23
CA VAL A 141 -14.14 67.93 11.45
C VAL A 141 -13.16 68.24 12.58
N ASP A 142 -13.70 68.46 13.77
CA ASP A 142 -12.89 68.66 14.97
C ASP A 142 -12.01 67.43 15.24
N LEU A 143 -10.73 67.68 15.47
CA LEU A 143 -9.74 66.61 15.68
C LEU A 143 -9.96 65.87 17.00
N TRP A 144 -10.58 66.49 18.00
CA TRP A 144 -10.71 65.91 19.34
C TRP A 144 -11.60 64.65 19.38
N PRO A 145 -12.81 64.64 18.78
CA PRO A 145 -13.57 63.41 18.56
C PRO A 145 -12.82 62.32 17.80
N VAL A 146 -12.07 62.69 16.76
CA VAL A 146 -11.28 61.75 15.94
C VAL A 146 -10.20 61.07 16.78
N VAL A 147 -9.45 61.86 17.57
CA VAL A 147 -8.45 61.34 18.51
C VAL A 147 -9.09 60.43 19.56
N GLY A 148 -10.30 60.75 20.03
CA GLY A 148 -11.06 59.90 20.94
C GLY A 148 -11.34 58.50 20.38
N GLU A 149 -11.83 58.41 19.14
CA GLU A 149 -12.11 57.12 18.48
C GLU A 149 -10.83 56.33 18.18
N LEU A 150 -9.77 57.00 17.74
CA LEU A 150 -8.47 56.35 17.53
C LEU A 150 -7.90 55.77 18.85
N ARG A 151 -8.08 56.47 19.98
CA ARG A 151 -7.67 55.96 21.30
C ARG A 151 -8.45 54.73 21.72
N LYS A 152 -9.76 54.67 21.45
CA LYS A 152 -10.59 53.47 21.70
C LYS A 152 -10.08 52.28 20.89
N LYS A 153 -9.92 52.47 19.57
CA LYS A 153 -9.40 51.42 18.68
C LYS A 153 -8.01 50.93 19.11
N LEU A 154 -7.14 51.83 19.56
CA LEU A 154 -5.83 51.46 20.10
C LEU A 154 -5.93 50.62 21.39
N ALA A 155 -6.87 50.93 22.28
CA ALA A 155 -7.11 50.15 23.49
C ALA A 155 -7.60 48.73 23.14
N ASP A 156 -8.53 48.60 22.20
CA ASP A 156 -9.06 47.30 21.74
C ASP A 156 -7.95 46.44 21.12
N LEU A 157 -7.10 47.04 20.26
CA LEU A 157 -5.95 46.34 19.68
C LEU A 157 -4.95 45.86 20.73
N ARG A 158 -4.72 46.65 21.79
CA ARG A 158 -3.85 46.23 22.90
C ARG A 158 -4.44 45.05 23.67
N LEU A 159 -5.74 45.05 23.93
CA LEU A 159 -6.42 43.92 24.58
C LEU A 159 -6.31 42.65 23.72
N ASN A 160 -6.58 42.76 22.42
CA ASN A 160 -6.45 41.64 21.48
C ASN A 160 -5.04 41.07 21.46
N LYS A 161 -4.00 41.92 21.51
CA LYS A 161 -2.61 41.48 21.59
C LYS A 161 -2.33 40.68 22.86
N VAL A 162 -2.84 41.11 24.02
CA VAL A 162 -2.69 40.37 25.28
C VAL A 162 -3.37 39.00 25.19
N MET A 163 -4.58 38.96 24.63
CA MET A 163 -5.32 37.70 24.43
C MET A 163 -4.57 36.74 23.50
N LEU A 164 -4.03 37.23 22.38
CA LEU A 164 -3.20 36.42 21.47
C LEU A 164 -1.95 35.87 22.17
N GLY A 165 -1.29 36.68 23.01
CA GLY A 165 -0.13 36.24 23.79
C GLY A 165 -0.49 35.09 24.75
N GLY A 166 -1.66 35.16 25.38
CA GLY A 166 -2.19 34.08 26.22
C GLY A 166 -2.44 32.78 25.43
N VAL A 167 -3.01 32.89 24.22
CA VAL A 167 -3.18 31.73 23.32
C VAL A 167 -1.83 31.16 22.89
N HIS A 168 -0.86 32.01 22.57
CA HIS A 168 0.48 31.57 22.18
C HIS A 168 1.21 30.82 23.30
N MET A 169 1.10 31.27 24.55
CA MET A 169 1.63 30.53 25.71
C MET A 169 1.01 29.14 25.83
N LYS A 170 -0.32 29.01 25.65
CA LYS A 170 -0.98 27.69 25.68
C LYS A 170 -0.48 26.75 24.59
N PHE A 171 -0.18 27.26 23.39
CA PHE A 171 0.44 26.44 22.34
C PHE A 171 1.89 26.08 22.67
N GLY A 172 2.62 26.98 23.32
CA GLY A 172 3.96 26.72 23.85
C GLY A 172 4.00 25.57 24.84
N ASP A 173 2.95 25.38 25.64
CA ASP A 173 2.84 24.27 26.60
C ASP A 173 2.48 22.91 25.95
N VAL A 174 1.87 22.92 24.76
CA VAL A 174 1.52 21.69 24.02
C VAL A 174 2.72 21.10 23.28
N HIS A 175 3.63 21.95 22.81
CA HIS A 175 4.81 21.53 22.05
C HIS A 175 5.75 20.55 22.79
N PRO A 176 6.05 20.75 24.09
CA PRO A 176 6.83 19.82 24.91
C PRO A 176 6.17 18.44 25.04
N ASN A 177 4.85 18.40 25.25
CA ASN A 177 4.10 17.14 25.39
C ASN A 177 4.11 16.30 24.09
N LEU A 178 4.14 16.96 22.92
CA LEU A 178 4.36 16.29 21.64
C LEU A 178 5.82 15.85 21.44
N GLY A 179 6.78 16.64 21.97
CA GLY A 179 8.19 16.32 22.00
C GLY A 179 8.51 15.04 22.76
N ASP A 180 7.81 14.77 23.87
CA ASP A 180 7.98 13.55 24.69
C ASP A 180 7.26 12.32 24.11
N GLY A 181 6.27 12.52 23.24
CA GLY A 181 5.57 11.42 22.55
C GLY A 181 6.41 10.77 21.43
N HIS A 182 7.29 11.54 20.78
CA HIS A 182 8.08 11.07 19.64
C HIS A 182 9.18 10.05 20.00
N PRO A 183 9.91 10.19 21.13
CA PRO A 183 10.84 9.17 21.63
C PRO A 183 10.13 7.85 21.95
N ASN A 184 8.99 7.90 22.66
CA ASN A 184 8.23 6.70 23.02
C ASN A 184 7.72 5.92 21.79
N LEU A 185 7.31 6.63 20.73
CA LEU A 185 6.96 6.02 19.44
C LEU A 185 8.17 5.42 18.73
N GLY A 186 9.34 6.08 18.81
CA GLY A 186 10.59 5.57 18.25
C GLY A 186 11.09 4.31 18.95
N ASP A 187 10.98 4.26 20.28
CA ASP A 187 11.33 3.09 21.10
C ASP A 187 10.39 1.93 20.78
N GLY A 188 9.07 2.17 20.75
CA GLY A 188 8.10 1.14 20.37
C GLY A 188 8.28 0.61 18.94
N GLN A 189 8.70 1.46 17.99
CA GLN A 189 9.04 1.02 16.64
C GLN A 189 10.30 0.17 16.59
N SER A 190 11.29 0.47 17.44
CA SER A 190 12.52 -0.32 17.57
C SER A 190 12.22 -1.70 18.15
N ASP A 191 11.43 -1.78 19.22
CA ASP A 191 10.99 -3.05 19.82
C ASP A 191 10.23 -3.92 18.81
N LEU A 192 9.31 -3.31 18.04
CA LEU A 192 8.54 -4.02 17.03
C LEU A 192 9.43 -4.60 15.92
N ARG A 193 10.49 -3.86 15.54
CA ARG A 193 11.46 -4.32 14.54
C ARG A 193 12.26 -5.52 15.03
N ASP A 194 12.64 -5.52 16.29
CA ASP A 194 13.38 -6.63 16.91
C ASP A 194 12.50 -7.88 17.02
N VAL A 195 11.24 -7.73 17.43
CA VAL A 195 10.26 -8.83 17.42
C VAL A 195 10.08 -9.38 16.01
N HIS A 196 9.93 -8.51 15.01
CA HIS A 196 9.78 -8.94 13.62
C HIS A 196 11.00 -9.73 13.12
N LYS A 197 12.22 -9.29 13.45
CA LYS A 197 13.44 -9.99 13.10
C LYS A 197 13.49 -11.39 13.72
N LYS A 198 13.15 -11.51 15.01
CA LYS A 198 13.11 -12.80 15.69
C LYS A 198 12.09 -13.75 15.07
N LEU A 199 10.90 -13.24 14.75
CA LEU A 199 9.84 -14.03 14.10
C LEU A 199 10.27 -14.55 12.72
N TRP A 200 11.00 -13.73 11.98
CA TRP A 200 11.54 -14.10 10.67
C TRP A 200 12.59 -15.21 10.76
N GLU A 201 13.46 -15.15 11.77
CA GLU A 201 14.45 -16.21 12.03
C GLU A 201 13.76 -17.53 12.43
N GLU A 202 12.75 -17.49 13.30
CA GLU A 202 11.92 -18.66 13.66
C GLU A 202 11.21 -19.26 12.45
N TYR A 203 10.60 -18.42 11.60
CA TYR A 203 9.97 -18.88 10.36
C TYR A 203 10.96 -19.62 9.45
N LYS A 204 12.18 -19.11 9.31
CA LYS A 204 13.21 -19.73 8.49
C LYS A 204 13.64 -21.09 9.02
N MET A 205 13.82 -21.22 10.34
CA MET A 205 14.12 -22.52 10.97
C MET A 205 13.00 -23.53 10.72
N LEU A 206 11.74 -23.11 10.87
CA LEU A 206 10.59 -23.98 10.63
C LEU A 206 10.50 -24.45 9.17
N GLN A 207 10.83 -23.56 8.23
CA GLN A 207 10.90 -23.89 6.81
C GLN A 207 12.00 -24.92 6.52
N ASP A 208 13.20 -24.76 7.11
CA ASP A 208 14.30 -25.71 6.95
C ASP A 208 13.95 -27.09 7.53
N ASP A 209 13.29 -27.14 8.68
CA ASP A 209 12.84 -28.40 9.29
C ASP A 209 11.71 -29.08 8.50
N TYR A 210 10.80 -28.30 7.91
CA TYR A 210 9.81 -28.83 6.98
C TYR A 210 10.46 -29.50 5.76
N MET A 211 11.51 -28.89 5.20
CA MET A 211 12.24 -29.47 4.06
C MET A 211 12.93 -30.78 4.43
N LYS A 212 13.57 -30.86 5.61
CA LYS A 212 14.16 -32.12 6.11
C LYS A 212 13.10 -33.20 6.28
N LEU A 213 11.95 -32.87 6.87
CA LEU A 213 10.86 -33.82 7.08
C LEU A 213 10.32 -34.33 5.73
N SER A 214 10.23 -33.47 4.72
CA SER A 214 9.84 -33.84 3.36
C SER A 214 10.84 -34.82 2.75
N ASP A 215 12.14 -34.57 2.89
CA ASP A 215 13.20 -35.46 2.38
C ASP A 215 13.17 -36.82 3.06
N ASP A 216 12.97 -36.86 4.38
CA ASP A 216 12.88 -38.11 5.12
C ASP A 216 11.61 -38.90 4.77
N TYR A 217 10.49 -38.21 4.51
CA TYR A 217 9.28 -38.84 4.00
C TYR A 217 9.52 -39.49 2.61
N ALA A 218 10.27 -38.82 1.73
CA ALA A 218 10.63 -39.37 0.42
C ALA A 218 11.50 -40.64 0.57
N LYS A 219 12.51 -40.63 1.46
CA LYS A 219 13.34 -41.82 1.74
C LYS A 219 12.50 -42.99 2.26
N LEU A 220 11.61 -42.76 3.22
CA LEU A 220 10.72 -43.80 3.75
C LEU A 220 9.80 -44.37 2.67
N TRP A 221 9.36 -43.54 1.72
CA TRP A 221 8.57 -44.00 0.59
C TRP A 221 9.37 -44.93 -0.34
N ASP A 222 10.60 -44.58 -0.65
CA ASP A 222 11.51 -45.40 -1.47
C ASP A 222 11.88 -46.71 -0.77
N GLU A 223 12.14 -46.67 0.53
CA GLU A 223 12.36 -47.86 1.35
C GLU A 223 11.12 -48.78 1.32
N ARG A 224 9.91 -48.21 1.50
CA ARG A 224 8.67 -48.98 1.43
C ARG A 224 8.48 -49.64 0.06
N ALA A 225 8.81 -48.94 -1.04
CA ALA A 225 8.76 -49.51 -2.38
C ALA A 225 9.75 -50.68 -2.54
N THR A 226 10.95 -50.54 -1.97
CA THR A 226 12.00 -51.58 -1.97
C THR A 226 11.62 -52.79 -1.13
N LEU A 227 11.01 -52.60 0.05
CA LEU A 227 10.47 -53.70 0.84
C LEU A 227 9.37 -54.44 0.07
N ARG A 228 8.46 -53.70 -0.58
CA ARG A 228 7.38 -54.30 -1.37
C ARG A 228 7.91 -55.18 -2.51
N SER A 229 8.93 -54.72 -3.23
CA SER A 229 9.56 -55.52 -4.30
C SER A 229 10.27 -56.76 -3.75
N THR A 230 10.93 -56.63 -2.59
CA THR A 230 11.59 -57.75 -1.92
C THR A 230 10.59 -58.82 -1.46
N VAL A 231 9.48 -58.41 -0.85
CA VAL A 231 8.38 -59.31 -0.45
C VAL A 231 7.79 -60.02 -1.66
N ALA A 232 7.54 -59.30 -2.76
CA ALA A 232 7.04 -59.91 -4.00
C ALA A 232 7.99 -60.99 -4.53
N ARG A 233 9.32 -60.73 -4.51
CA ARG A 233 10.34 -61.69 -4.94
C ARG A 233 10.40 -62.92 -4.02
N LEU A 234 10.31 -62.73 -2.71
CA LEU A 234 10.28 -63.85 -1.75
C LEU A 234 9.04 -64.71 -1.94
N ASN A 235 7.87 -64.09 -2.13
CA ASN A 235 6.63 -64.83 -2.40
C ASN A 235 6.73 -65.62 -3.71
N ALA A 236 7.32 -65.06 -4.76
CA ALA A 236 7.54 -65.77 -6.02
C ALA A 236 8.46 -66.99 -5.84
N ARG A 237 9.55 -66.85 -5.08
CA ARG A 237 10.45 -67.97 -4.75
C ARG A 237 9.78 -69.04 -3.91
N HIS A 238 8.96 -68.64 -2.94
CA HIS A 238 8.19 -69.58 -2.13
C HIS A 238 7.23 -70.41 -2.99
N LEU A 239 6.48 -69.75 -3.87
CA LEU A 239 5.55 -70.43 -4.79
C LEU A 239 6.29 -71.36 -5.75
N GLN A 240 7.47 -70.97 -6.23
CA GLN A 240 8.33 -71.83 -7.04
C GLN A 240 8.79 -73.07 -6.25
N ALA A 241 9.28 -72.90 -5.02
CA ALA A 241 9.71 -74.00 -4.18
C ALA A 241 8.54 -74.95 -3.82
N GLU A 242 7.34 -74.41 -3.59
CA GLU A 242 6.13 -75.22 -3.40
C GLU A 242 5.77 -76.04 -4.65
N ALA A 243 5.92 -75.46 -5.85
CA ALA A 243 5.70 -76.16 -7.11
C ALA A 243 6.74 -77.28 -7.33
N GLU A 244 8.02 -76.99 -7.15
CA GLU A 244 9.12 -77.98 -7.24
C GLU A 244 8.92 -79.13 -6.26
N LEU A 245 8.55 -78.82 -5.01
CA LEU A 245 8.29 -79.84 -3.99
C LEU A 245 7.08 -80.70 -4.34
N LYS A 246 6.02 -80.09 -4.90
CA LYS A 246 4.85 -80.83 -5.40
C LYS A 246 5.23 -81.77 -6.54
N GLU A 247 5.98 -81.30 -7.54
CA GLU A 247 6.47 -82.13 -8.65
C GLU A 247 7.33 -83.30 -8.15
N TYR A 248 8.23 -83.05 -7.19
CA TYR A 248 9.02 -84.11 -6.56
C TYR A 248 8.15 -85.19 -5.92
N TYR A 249 7.12 -84.82 -5.14
CA TYR A 249 6.23 -85.80 -4.50
C TYR A 249 5.36 -86.56 -5.49
N GLU A 250 4.83 -85.89 -6.53
CA GLU A 250 4.07 -86.55 -7.59
C GLU A 250 4.94 -87.54 -8.37
N SER A 251 6.18 -87.16 -8.70
CA SER A 251 7.17 -88.06 -9.33
C SER A 251 7.50 -89.26 -8.44
N LYS A 252 7.77 -89.04 -7.15
CA LYS A 252 8.04 -90.11 -6.18
C LYS A 252 6.86 -91.07 -6.01
N GLN A 253 5.63 -90.56 -6.00
CA GLN A 253 4.43 -91.40 -5.98
C GLN A 253 4.31 -92.25 -7.25
N MET A 254 4.54 -91.65 -8.42
CA MET A 254 4.53 -92.37 -9.69
C MET A 254 5.58 -93.49 -9.71
N TYR A 255 6.79 -93.19 -9.25
CA TYR A 255 7.88 -94.16 -9.11
C TYR A 255 7.50 -95.35 -8.21
N ASN A 256 6.95 -95.07 -7.03
CA ASN A 256 6.45 -96.11 -6.11
C ASN A 256 5.35 -96.97 -6.75
N ILE A 257 4.44 -96.37 -7.51
CA ILE A 257 3.39 -97.11 -8.25
C ILE A 257 4.02 -98.02 -9.31
N ILE A 258 5.01 -97.54 -10.07
CA ILE A 258 5.71 -98.33 -11.09
C ILE A 258 6.43 -99.53 -10.48
N ILE A 259 7.17 -99.33 -9.38
CA ILE A 259 7.85 -100.41 -8.65
C ILE A 259 6.82 -101.43 -8.16
N HIS A 260 5.73 -100.97 -7.54
CA HIS A 260 4.72 -101.87 -7.01
C HIS A 260 4.03 -102.69 -8.13
N PHE A 261 3.73 -102.05 -9.26
CA PHE A 261 3.19 -102.74 -10.44
C PHE A 261 4.14 -103.82 -10.96
N HIS A 262 5.45 -103.53 -11.07
CA HIS A 262 6.46 -104.49 -11.54
C HIS A 262 6.61 -105.70 -10.60
N LEU A 263 6.64 -105.46 -9.28
CA LEU A 263 6.68 -106.54 -8.29
C LEU A 263 5.46 -107.48 -8.37
N VAL A 264 4.31 -106.96 -8.81
CA VAL A 264 3.09 -107.75 -8.98
C VAL A 264 3.08 -108.51 -10.32
N THR A 265 3.59 -107.93 -11.41
CA THR A 265 3.51 -108.52 -12.75
C THR A 265 4.62 -109.51 -13.08
N VAL A 266 5.86 -109.32 -12.62
CA VAL A 266 7.01 -110.16 -13.00
C VAL A 266 7.06 -111.50 -12.25
N GLY A 267 6.17 -111.72 -11.28
CA GLY A 267 6.15 -112.96 -10.50
C GLY A 267 7.35 -113.08 -9.56
N ARG A 268 7.24 -113.97 -8.56
CA ARG A 268 8.17 -114.10 -7.43
C ARG A 268 9.54 -114.70 -7.80
N ASN A 269 10.16 -114.29 -8.90
CA ASN A 269 11.55 -114.63 -9.17
C ASN A 269 12.45 -113.78 -8.26
N SER A 270 12.80 -114.37 -7.12
CA SER A 270 13.59 -113.76 -6.03
C SER A 270 14.90 -113.13 -6.53
N HIS A 271 15.49 -113.67 -7.60
CA HIS A 271 16.73 -113.15 -8.16
C HIS A 271 16.58 -111.78 -8.84
N VAL A 272 15.50 -111.59 -9.60
CA VAL A 272 15.21 -110.33 -10.31
C VAL A 272 14.86 -109.22 -9.30
N ILE A 273 14.14 -109.56 -8.24
CA ILE A 273 13.80 -108.64 -7.15
C ILE A 273 15.06 -108.13 -6.43
N MET A 274 16.04 -109.00 -6.21
CA MET A 274 17.26 -108.65 -5.49
C MET A 274 18.19 -107.76 -6.33
N VAL A 275 18.32 -108.03 -7.63
CA VAL A 275 19.11 -107.19 -8.56
C VAL A 275 18.47 -105.81 -8.76
N LEU A 276 17.14 -105.75 -8.88
CA LEU A 276 16.42 -104.48 -8.93
C LEU A 276 16.55 -103.70 -7.62
N ALA A 277 16.48 -104.34 -6.46
CA ALA A 277 16.65 -103.66 -5.17
C ALA A 277 18.05 -103.04 -5.01
N ASP A 278 19.10 -103.72 -5.47
CA ASP A 278 20.47 -103.20 -5.42
C ASP A 278 20.68 -102.03 -6.39
N PHE A 279 20.08 -102.12 -7.59
CA PHE A 279 20.08 -101.02 -8.56
C PHE A 279 19.35 -99.77 -8.04
N LEU A 280 18.20 -99.96 -7.38
CA LEU A 280 17.41 -98.89 -6.77
C LEU A 280 18.18 -98.20 -5.63
N ASN A 281 18.85 -98.98 -4.77
CA ASN A 281 19.66 -98.42 -3.69
C ASN A 281 20.85 -97.60 -4.21
N ARG A 282 21.47 -98.00 -5.33
CA ARG A 282 22.56 -97.23 -5.93
C ARG A 282 22.05 -95.94 -6.59
N ALA A 283 20.93 -96.00 -7.30
CA ALA A 283 20.30 -94.83 -7.91
C ALA A 283 19.83 -93.78 -6.87
N GLU A 284 19.46 -94.20 -5.66
CA GLU A 284 19.09 -93.30 -4.56
C GLU A 284 20.30 -92.66 -3.85
N SER A 285 21.53 -93.13 -4.12
CA SER A 285 22.75 -92.68 -3.41
C SER A 285 23.52 -91.52 -4.06
N ASP A 286 23.01 -90.90 -5.13
CA ASP A 286 23.70 -89.85 -5.92
C ASP A 286 25.05 -90.28 -6.56
N GLU A 287 25.49 -91.54 -6.42
CA GLU A 287 26.63 -92.09 -7.16
C GLU A 287 26.27 -92.28 -8.64
N LYS A 288 26.69 -91.31 -9.48
CA LYS A 288 26.64 -91.37 -10.95
C LYS A 288 27.70 -92.32 -11.52
N ASP A 289 27.71 -93.57 -11.10
CA ASP A 289 28.52 -94.57 -11.78
C ASP A 289 27.74 -95.13 -12.98
N GLU A 290 28.29 -94.94 -14.19
CA GLU A 290 27.76 -95.53 -15.42
C GLU A 290 27.68 -97.05 -15.25
N VAL A 291 26.45 -97.57 -15.22
CA VAL A 291 26.20 -99.00 -15.05
C VAL A 291 26.68 -99.74 -16.30
N ASN A 292 27.79 -100.47 -16.17
CA ASN A 292 28.33 -101.30 -17.23
C ASN A 292 27.50 -102.58 -17.39
N VAL A 293 26.62 -102.60 -18.39
CA VAL A 293 25.71 -103.71 -18.70
C VAL A 293 26.48 -105.02 -18.95
N GLU A 294 27.72 -104.96 -19.44
CA GLU A 294 28.56 -106.15 -19.66
C GLU A 294 29.02 -106.86 -18.38
N GLU A 295 29.00 -106.18 -17.23
CA GLU A 295 29.37 -106.78 -15.94
C GLU A 295 28.18 -107.55 -15.34
N MET A 296 26.95 -107.07 -15.54
CA MET A 296 25.72 -107.73 -15.12
C MET A 296 25.45 -109.03 -15.90
N GLU A 297 25.77 -109.06 -17.20
CA GLU A 297 25.65 -110.29 -18.00
C GLU A 297 26.64 -111.40 -17.58
N ARG A 298 27.78 -111.05 -16.95
CA ARG A 298 28.75 -112.05 -16.47
C ARG A 298 28.37 -112.68 -15.12
N GLU A 299 27.60 -111.97 -14.29
CA GLU A 299 27.23 -112.46 -12.95
C GLU A 299 25.88 -113.20 -12.89
N SER A 300 25.06 -113.13 -13.95
CA SER A 300 23.78 -113.84 -14.02
C SER A 300 23.95 -115.29 -14.53
N SER A 301 24.12 -116.22 -13.60
CA SER A 301 24.07 -117.68 -13.83
C SER A 301 22.73 -118.14 -14.41
N ASP A 302 22.75 -118.62 -15.67
CA ASP A 302 21.84 -119.54 -16.42
C ASP A 302 20.29 -119.52 -16.29
N ASP A 303 19.67 -118.72 -15.42
CA ASP A 303 18.21 -118.80 -15.15
C ASP A 303 17.39 -117.58 -15.58
N ILE A 304 17.97 -116.59 -16.26
CA ILE A 304 17.22 -115.44 -16.79
C ILE A 304 16.91 -115.66 -18.27
N SER A 305 15.62 -115.70 -18.61
CA SER A 305 15.19 -115.89 -20.00
C SER A 305 15.61 -114.67 -20.85
N ARG A 306 15.98 -114.90 -22.11
CA ARG A 306 16.35 -113.81 -23.04
C ARG A 306 15.24 -112.75 -23.17
N ASP A 307 13.98 -113.16 -23.05
CA ASP A 307 12.83 -112.25 -23.08
C ASP A 307 12.77 -111.39 -21.81
N GLU A 308 13.27 -111.88 -20.67
CA GLU A 308 13.38 -111.13 -19.41
C GLU A 308 14.53 -110.12 -19.48
N LEU A 309 15.67 -110.48 -20.09
CA LEU A 309 16.78 -109.55 -20.35
C LEU A 309 16.38 -108.43 -21.32
N GLU A 310 15.65 -108.73 -22.40
CA GLU A 310 15.15 -107.71 -23.33
C GLU A 310 14.13 -106.78 -22.65
N LEU A 311 13.33 -107.30 -21.70
CA LEU A 311 12.44 -106.48 -20.88
C LEU A 311 13.22 -105.55 -19.94
N ILE A 312 14.30 -106.05 -19.32
CA ILE A 312 15.19 -105.27 -18.44
C ILE A 312 15.91 -104.19 -19.25
N GLU A 313 16.40 -104.49 -20.46
CA GLU A 313 17.10 -103.51 -21.33
C GLU A 313 16.13 -102.42 -21.82
N LYS A 314 14.92 -102.78 -22.25
CA LYS A 314 13.88 -101.81 -22.61
C LYS A 314 13.46 -100.97 -21.41
N PHE A 315 13.38 -101.56 -20.22
CA PHE A 315 13.08 -100.84 -18.99
C PHE A 315 14.19 -99.88 -18.61
N GLY A 316 15.45 -100.32 -18.67
CA GLY A 316 16.63 -99.47 -18.51
C GLY A 316 16.58 -98.30 -19.48
N THR A 317 16.27 -98.54 -20.75
CA THR A 317 16.17 -97.47 -21.76
C THR A 317 15.04 -96.48 -21.47
N VAL A 318 13.86 -96.94 -21.03
CA VAL A 318 12.72 -96.07 -20.68
C VAL A 318 12.98 -95.28 -19.40
N VAL A 319 13.58 -95.90 -18.39
CA VAL A 319 13.94 -95.24 -17.13
C VAL A 319 15.06 -94.22 -17.37
N THR A 320 16.12 -94.58 -18.09
CA THR A 320 17.23 -93.67 -18.37
C THR A 320 16.78 -92.50 -19.25
N ASN A 321 15.94 -92.73 -20.26
CA ASN A 321 15.39 -91.65 -21.08
C ASN A 321 14.36 -90.79 -20.32
N GLY A 322 13.60 -91.38 -19.40
CA GLY A 322 12.68 -90.64 -18.52
C GLY A 322 13.42 -89.80 -17.48
N VAL A 323 14.54 -90.30 -16.95
CA VAL A 323 15.42 -89.59 -16.01
C VAL A 323 16.25 -88.52 -16.72
N GLN A 324 16.64 -88.70 -17.99
CA GLN A 324 17.34 -87.68 -18.77
C GLN A 324 16.45 -86.54 -19.28
N GLN A 325 15.13 -86.71 -19.28
CA GLN A 325 14.16 -85.66 -19.63
C GLN A 325 13.65 -84.85 -18.41
N LEU A 326 13.96 -85.30 -17.19
CA LEU A 326 13.74 -84.61 -15.91
C LEU A 326 14.94 -83.71 -15.55
#